data_AF-A0A1U7WIX5-F1
#
_entry.id   AF-A0A1U7WIX5-F1
#
_cell.length_a   1.000
_cell.length_b   1.000
_cell.length_c   1.000
_cell.angle_alpha   90.00
_cell.angle_beta   90.00
_cell.angle_gamma   90.00
#
_symmetry.space_group_name_H-M   'P 1'
#
loop_
_entity.id
_entity.type
_entity.pdbx_description
1 polymer ?
#
loop_
_entity_poly.entity_id
_entity_poly.type
_entity_poly.pdbx_seq_one_letter_code
_entity_poly.pdbx_strand_id
1 'polypeptide(L)'
;MASKELDASVADPPREMVESESGLKEELLGGFKMSKFDLYDGHGDTVSHVRGFCSKMRGAGGKDELLMAYCSQSLSGEELEWYTRQDYNMWYTWDDLAQVFARHFQYNIEIVPDRLSLTKIEKRPSESFREYGFWWIEQAA
;
A
#
# COMPACT_ATOMS: atom_id res chain seq x y z
N MET A 1 48.59 -5.00 -3.12
CA MET A 1 47.42 -4.10 -3.13
C MET A 1 46.45 -4.72 -4.13
N ALA A 2 45.48 -5.55 -3.74
CA ALA A 2 44.31 -5.33 -2.87
C ALA A 2 43.23 -4.44 -3.52
N SER A 3 42.03 -5.03 -3.65
CA SER A 3 40.71 -4.46 -4.00
C SER A 3 40.48 -4.18 -5.49
N LYS A 4 39.31 -4.41 -6.11
CA LYS A 4 37.96 -4.93 -5.81
C LYS A 4 37.34 -5.15 -7.22
N GLU A 5 36.38 -6.03 -7.47
CA GLU A 5 34.96 -5.93 -7.12
C GLU A 5 34.36 -7.34 -7.19
N LEU A 6 33.61 -7.74 -6.17
CA LEU A 6 32.80 -8.96 -6.23
C LEU A 6 31.54 -8.64 -7.03
N ASP A 7 31.35 -9.42 -8.09
CA ASP A 7 30.08 -9.56 -8.80
C ASP A 7 29.03 -10.05 -7.79
N ALA A 8 28.16 -9.14 -7.35
CA ALA A 8 26.96 -9.50 -6.61
C ALA A 8 25.96 -10.04 -7.63
N SER A 9 26.15 -11.31 -8.00
CA SER A 9 25.10 -12.10 -8.63
C SER A 9 23.91 -12.09 -7.68
N VAL A 10 22.90 -11.29 -8.03
CA VAL A 10 21.53 -11.48 -7.58
C VAL A 10 21.16 -12.88 -8.05
N ALA A 11 21.32 -13.84 -7.16
CA ALA A 11 20.88 -15.20 -7.41
C ALA A 11 19.39 -15.14 -7.67
N ASP A 12 19.00 -15.47 -8.91
CA ASP A 12 17.61 -15.72 -9.25
C ASP A 12 17.04 -16.70 -8.22
N PRO A 13 15.87 -16.42 -7.63
CA PRO A 13 15.26 -17.31 -6.66
C PRO A 13 15.09 -18.71 -7.30
N PRO A 14 15.36 -19.80 -6.55
CA PRO A 14 15.30 -21.16 -7.08
C PRO A 14 13.98 -21.42 -7.79
N ARG A 15 14.06 -21.95 -9.02
CA ARG A 15 12.92 -22.27 -9.90
C ARG A 15 11.81 -23.08 -9.22
N GLU A 16 12.18 -23.90 -8.23
CA GLU A 16 11.25 -24.68 -7.40
C GLU A 16 10.33 -23.82 -6.52
N MET A 17 10.79 -22.66 -6.03
CA MET A 17 9.96 -21.74 -5.24
C MET A 17 8.91 -21.03 -6.12
N VAL A 18 9.28 -20.69 -7.36
CA VAL A 18 8.39 -20.06 -8.35
C VAL A 18 7.30 -21.03 -8.80
N GLU A 19 7.65 -22.29 -9.05
CA GLU A 19 6.68 -23.31 -9.46
C GLU A 19 5.70 -23.65 -8.32
N SER A 20 6.18 -23.68 -7.07
CA SER A 20 5.37 -23.87 -5.87
C SER A 20 4.36 -22.73 -5.66
N GLU A 21 4.78 -21.48 -5.87
CA GLU A 21 3.85 -20.36 -5.86
C GLU A 21 2.85 -20.43 -7.02
N SER A 22 3.27 -20.78 -8.24
CA SER A 22 2.36 -20.85 -9.38
C SER A 22 1.28 -21.92 -9.23
N GLY A 23 1.62 -23.08 -8.68
CA GLY A 23 0.66 -24.16 -8.42
C GLY A 23 -0.36 -23.79 -7.34
N LEU A 24 0.11 -23.16 -6.25
CA LEU A 24 -0.78 -22.63 -5.21
C LEU A 24 -1.67 -21.52 -5.75
N LYS A 25 -1.15 -20.64 -6.61
CA LYS A 25 -1.92 -19.56 -7.26
C LYS A 25 -3.00 -20.12 -8.18
N GLU A 26 -2.75 -21.20 -8.90
CA GLU A 26 -3.69 -21.82 -9.84
C GLU A 26 -4.83 -22.59 -9.13
N GLU A 27 -4.54 -23.27 -8.03
CA GLU A 27 -5.54 -23.93 -7.16
C GLU A 27 -6.45 -22.91 -6.47
N LEU A 28 -5.86 -21.82 -5.95
CA LEU A 28 -6.58 -20.76 -5.25
C LEU A 28 -7.49 -19.95 -6.18
N LEU A 29 -7.04 -19.65 -7.41
CA LEU A 29 -7.77 -18.85 -8.38
C LEU A 29 -8.69 -19.68 -9.29
N GLY A 30 -8.64 -21.02 -9.24
CA GLY A 30 -9.49 -21.90 -10.03
C GLY A 30 -9.35 -21.68 -11.54
N GLY A 31 -8.13 -21.40 -12.01
CA GLY A 31 -7.86 -21.08 -13.42
C GLY A 31 -8.22 -19.64 -13.84
N PHE A 32 -8.61 -18.76 -12.92
CA PHE A 32 -8.79 -17.34 -13.21
C PHE A 32 -7.45 -16.69 -13.54
N LYS A 33 -7.31 -16.21 -14.79
CA LYS A 33 -6.15 -15.43 -15.19
C LYS A 33 -6.24 -14.02 -14.62
N MET A 34 -5.46 -13.79 -13.57
CA MET A 34 -5.41 -12.50 -12.90
C MET A 34 -4.89 -11.40 -13.83
N SER A 35 -5.59 -10.27 -13.86
CA SER A 35 -5.10 -9.08 -14.54
C SER A 35 -4.14 -8.31 -13.63
N LYS A 36 -3.18 -7.60 -14.22
CA LYS A 36 -2.22 -6.81 -13.44
C LYS A 36 -2.96 -5.74 -12.62
N PHE A 37 -2.59 -5.61 -11.35
CA PHE A 37 -3.09 -4.54 -10.50
C PHE A 37 -2.40 -3.23 -10.84
N ASP A 38 -3.14 -2.14 -10.67
CA ASP A 38 -2.54 -0.82 -10.61
C ASP A 38 -2.01 -0.70 -9.18
N LEU A 39 -0.74 -0.31 -9.04
CA LEU A 39 -0.10 -0.24 -7.73
C LEU A 39 -0.58 1.02 -7.02
N TYR A 40 -1.00 0.85 -5.77
CA TYR A 40 -1.25 1.96 -4.86
C TYR A 40 0.06 2.34 -4.17
N ASP A 41 0.39 3.62 -4.26
CA ASP A 41 1.63 4.24 -3.78
C ASP A 41 1.34 5.24 -2.63
N GLY A 42 0.17 5.12 -2.01
CA GLY A 42 -0.28 6.02 -0.95
C GLY A 42 -0.91 7.31 -1.45
N HIS A 43 -0.81 7.63 -2.75
CA HIS A 43 -1.34 8.85 -3.32
C HIS A 43 -2.71 8.61 -3.99
N GLY A 44 -3.79 8.99 -3.31
CA GLY A 44 -5.14 8.98 -3.86
C GLY A 44 -6.19 8.45 -2.88
N ASP A 45 -7.43 8.30 -3.35
CA ASP A 45 -8.52 7.81 -2.51
C ASP A 45 -8.40 6.31 -2.26
N THR A 46 -8.02 5.95 -1.02
CA THR A 46 -7.83 4.56 -0.57
C THR A 46 -9.10 3.72 -0.77
N VAL A 47 -10.29 4.31 -0.59
CA VAL A 47 -11.57 3.61 -0.78
C VAL A 47 -11.78 3.21 -2.24
N SER A 48 -11.45 4.10 -3.17
CA SER A 48 -11.51 3.81 -4.60
C SER A 48 -10.51 2.74 -5.03
N HIS A 49 -9.30 2.73 -4.45
CA HIS A 49 -8.32 1.65 -4.67
C HIS A 49 -8.88 0.29 -4.23
N VAL A 50 -9.32 0.18 -2.98
CA VAL A 50 -9.90 -1.06 -2.42
C VAL A 50 -11.06 -1.57 -3.28
N ARG A 51 -11.97 -0.68 -3.69
CA ARG A 51 -13.10 -1.02 -4.56
C ARG A 51 -12.65 -1.50 -5.96
N GLY A 52 -11.62 -0.89 -6.52
CA GLY A 52 -11.02 -1.28 -7.80
C GLY A 52 -10.39 -2.67 -7.72
N PHE A 53 -9.61 -2.92 -6.67
CA PHE A 53 -9.02 -4.21 -6.35
C PHE A 53 -10.09 -5.31 -6.23
N CYS A 54 -11.11 -5.11 -5.39
CA CYS A 54 -12.22 -6.07 -5.24
C CYS A 54 -12.94 -6.36 -6.56
N SER A 55 -13.09 -5.34 -7.42
CA SER A 55 -13.72 -5.51 -8.73
C SER A 55 -12.90 -6.39 -9.68
N LYS A 56 -11.56 -6.22 -9.68
CA LYS A 56 -10.64 -7.11 -10.43
C LYS A 56 -10.65 -8.54 -9.87
N MET A 57 -10.84 -8.69 -8.56
CA MET A 57 -10.89 -9.97 -7.86
C MET A 57 -12.23 -10.71 -7.96
N ARG A 58 -13.28 -10.07 -8.47
CA ARG A 58 -14.63 -10.65 -8.55
C ARG A 58 -14.66 -11.99 -9.30
N GLY A 59 -13.82 -12.14 -10.33
CA GLY A 59 -13.71 -13.38 -11.11
C GLY A 59 -13.04 -14.55 -10.37
N ALA A 60 -12.28 -14.26 -9.31
CA ALA A 60 -11.64 -15.26 -8.46
C ALA A 60 -12.55 -15.79 -7.34
N GLY A 61 -13.86 -15.50 -7.40
CA GLY A 61 -14.84 -16.01 -6.44
C GLY A 61 -14.92 -15.24 -5.11
N GLY A 62 -14.22 -14.10 -4.98
CA GLY A 62 -14.43 -13.15 -3.89
C GLY A 62 -14.23 -13.71 -2.46
N LYS A 63 -13.38 -14.74 -2.31
CA LYS A 63 -13.07 -15.31 -1.00
C LYS A 63 -12.11 -14.39 -0.26
N ASP A 64 -12.38 -14.16 1.03
CA ASP A 64 -11.57 -13.26 1.87
C ASP A 64 -10.09 -13.65 1.90
N GLU A 65 -9.79 -14.94 2.03
CA GLU A 65 -8.42 -15.47 2.00
C GLU A 65 -7.68 -15.09 0.71
N LEU A 66 -8.37 -15.10 -0.43
CA LEU A 66 -7.79 -14.68 -1.71
C LEU A 66 -7.57 -13.17 -1.76
N LEU A 67 -8.55 -12.39 -1.32
CA LEU A 67 -8.44 -10.94 -1.30
C LEU A 67 -7.27 -10.50 -0.42
N MET A 68 -7.13 -11.10 0.76
CA MET A 68 -6.01 -10.87 1.67
C MET A 68 -4.68 -11.34 1.07
N ALA A 69 -4.59 -12.57 0.56
CA ALA A 69 -3.33 -13.09 0.01
C ALA A 69 -2.78 -12.27 -1.16
N TYR A 70 -3.65 -11.68 -1.98
CA TYR A 70 -3.24 -10.92 -3.16
C TYR A 70 -3.23 -9.40 -2.97
N CYS A 71 -3.69 -8.90 -1.82
CA CYS A 71 -3.73 -7.46 -1.54
C CYS A 71 -2.34 -6.82 -1.69
N SER A 72 -1.30 -7.47 -1.17
CA SER A 72 0.09 -7.03 -1.26
C SER A 72 0.57 -6.78 -2.69
N GLN A 73 0.05 -7.52 -3.68
CA GLN A 73 0.41 -7.36 -5.10
C GLN A 73 -0.17 -6.09 -5.73
N SER A 74 -1.12 -5.43 -5.04
CA SER A 74 -1.70 -4.15 -5.45
C SER A 74 -1.08 -2.95 -4.73
N LEU A 75 -0.07 -3.16 -3.88
CA LEU A 75 0.56 -2.14 -3.06
C LEU A 75 2.03 -1.94 -3.48
N SER A 76 2.57 -0.76 -3.21
CA SER A 76 3.97 -0.43 -3.41
C SER A 76 4.47 0.44 -2.26
N GLY A 77 5.78 0.68 -2.19
CA GLY A 77 6.36 1.63 -1.24
C GLY A 77 6.02 1.35 0.22
N GLU A 78 5.62 2.40 0.93
CA GLU A 78 5.32 2.38 2.36
C GLU A 78 4.06 1.57 2.67
N GLU A 79 3.11 1.49 1.72
CA GLU A 79 1.86 0.73 1.87
C GLU A 79 2.13 -0.77 1.93
N LEU A 80 3.03 -1.25 1.07
CA LEU A 80 3.46 -2.65 1.07
C LEU A 80 4.28 -2.97 2.32
N GLU A 81 5.16 -2.06 2.73
CA GLU A 81 5.94 -2.22 3.95
C GLU A 81 5.04 -2.27 5.19
N TRP A 82 4.06 -1.37 5.29
CA TRP A 82 3.04 -1.40 6.33
C TRP A 82 2.32 -2.75 6.35
N TYR A 83 1.85 -3.22 5.19
CA TYR A 83 1.10 -4.48 5.07
C TYR A 83 1.89 -5.68 5.59
N THR A 84 3.17 -5.79 5.22
CA THR A 84 4.02 -6.93 5.59
C THR A 84 4.44 -6.95 7.07
N ARG A 85 4.37 -5.81 7.77
CA ARG A 85 4.67 -5.69 9.20
C ARG A 85 3.50 -6.08 10.10
N GLN A 86 2.32 -6.26 9.55
CA GLN A 86 1.13 -6.60 10.35
C GLN A 86 1.15 -8.07 10.76
N ASP A 87 0.55 -8.37 11.91
CA ASP A 87 0.30 -9.76 12.32
C ASP A 87 -0.92 -10.28 11.56
N TYR A 88 -0.70 -11.25 10.66
CA TYR A 88 -1.78 -11.86 9.87
C TYR A 88 -2.87 -12.53 10.71
N ASN A 89 -2.60 -12.84 11.99
CA ASN A 89 -3.61 -13.38 12.90
C ASN A 89 -4.60 -12.31 13.39
N MET A 90 -4.35 -11.04 13.10
CA MET A 90 -5.18 -9.93 13.54
C MET A 90 -6.44 -9.75 12.69
N TRP A 91 -6.50 -10.34 11.49
CA TRP A 91 -7.61 -10.18 10.56
C TRP A 91 -8.15 -11.52 10.09
N TYR A 92 -9.44 -11.76 10.32
CA TYR A 92 -10.12 -13.00 9.93
C TYR A 92 -10.93 -12.86 8.65
N THR A 93 -11.20 -11.62 8.23
CA THR A 93 -11.97 -11.30 7.03
C THR A 93 -11.29 -10.22 6.20
N TRP A 94 -11.61 -10.17 4.91
CA TRP A 94 -11.16 -9.09 4.04
C TRP A 94 -11.66 -7.73 4.53
N ASP A 95 -12.88 -7.69 5.08
CA ASP A 95 -13.48 -6.46 5.57
C ASP A 95 -12.70 -5.86 6.76
N ASP A 96 -12.24 -6.70 7.69
CA ASP A 96 -11.38 -6.27 8.81
C ASP A 96 -10.10 -5.59 8.30
N LEU A 97 -9.40 -6.27 7.38
CA LEU A 97 -8.18 -5.75 6.76
C LEU A 97 -8.48 -4.45 6.00
N ALA A 98 -9.50 -4.45 5.13
CA ALA A 98 -9.84 -3.31 4.29
C ALA A 98 -10.19 -2.08 5.13
N GLN A 99 -10.90 -2.25 6.25
CA GLN A 99 -11.21 -1.16 7.16
C GLN A 99 -9.98 -0.62 7.89
N VAL A 100 -9.06 -1.48 8.34
CA VAL A 100 -7.82 -1.04 9.00
C VAL A 100 -6.89 -0.35 7.99
N PHE A 101 -6.77 -0.91 6.79
CA PHE A 101 -6.01 -0.31 5.69
C PHE A 101 -6.57 1.05 5.30
N ALA A 102 -7.89 1.13 5.06
CA ALA A 102 -8.56 2.39 4.79
C ALA A 102 -8.33 3.37 5.93
N ARG A 103 -8.56 3.00 7.19
CA ARG A 103 -8.28 3.90 8.33
C ARG A 103 -6.83 4.36 8.39
N HIS A 104 -5.86 3.49 8.14
CA HIS A 104 -4.44 3.87 8.20
C HIS A 104 -4.09 4.91 7.14
N PHE A 105 -4.48 4.67 5.89
CA PHE A 105 -4.08 5.53 4.76
C PHE A 105 -5.06 6.68 4.46
N GLN A 106 -6.34 6.53 4.81
CA GLN A 106 -7.34 7.60 4.70
C GLN A 106 -7.13 8.66 5.79
N TYR A 107 -6.74 8.25 7.00
CA TYR A 107 -6.42 9.19 8.07
C TYR A 107 -5.07 9.91 7.80
N ASN A 108 -4.12 9.29 7.09
CA ASN A 108 -2.90 9.98 6.64
C ASN A 108 -3.20 11.13 5.64
N ILE A 109 -4.23 11.00 4.79
CA ILE A 109 -4.66 12.07 3.87
C ILE A 109 -5.35 13.23 4.60
N GLU A 110 -6.00 12.96 5.74
CA GLU A 110 -6.66 14.00 6.55
C GLU A 110 -5.73 14.66 7.58
N ILE A 111 -4.71 13.95 8.09
CA ILE A 111 -3.75 14.50 9.06
C ILE A 111 -2.64 15.31 8.36
N VAL A 112 -2.12 14.81 7.24
CA VAL A 112 -1.07 15.49 6.48
C VAL A 112 -1.72 16.30 5.37
N PRO A 113 -1.80 17.63 5.48
CA PRO A 113 -2.36 18.44 4.42
C PRO A 113 -1.56 18.23 3.15
N ASP A 114 -2.25 17.79 2.11
CA ASP A 114 -1.67 17.66 0.79
C ASP A 114 -1.12 19.00 0.28
N ARG A 115 -0.28 18.95 -0.75
CA ARG A 115 0.35 20.14 -1.33
C ARG A 115 -0.67 21.22 -1.78
N LEU A 116 -1.89 20.85 -2.16
CA LEU A 116 -2.93 21.77 -2.63
C LEU A 116 -3.74 22.41 -1.48
N SER A 117 -3.83 21.75 -0.35
CA SER A 117 -4.42 22.26 0.88
C SER A 117 -3.44 23.21 1.58
N LEU A 118 -2.14 22.88 1.58
CA LEU A 118 -1.09 23.78 2.06
C LEU A 118 -1.12 25.12 1.30
N THR A 119 -1.25 25.13 -0.03
CA THR A 119 -1.28 26.39 -0.79
C THR A 119 -2.50 27.28 -0.52
N LYS A 120 -3.53 26.77 0.17
CA LYS A 120 -4.73 27.51 0.58
C LYS A 120 -4.65 28.03 2.02
N ILE A 121 -3.61 27.65 2.76
CA ILE A 121 -3.37 28.18 4.11
C ILE A 121 -2.79 29.58 3.93
N GLU A 122 -3.57 30.60 4.30
CA GLU A 122 -3.11 31.99 4.31
C GLU A 122 -2.88 32.46 5.74
N LYS A 123 -1.88 33.34 5.90
CA LYS A 123 -1.60 33.97 7.19
C LYS A 123 -2.81 34.77 7.65
N ARG A 124 -3.28 34.53 8.88
CA ARG A 124 -4.39 35.31 9.43
C ARG A 124 -3.96 36.78 9.66
N PRO A 125 -4.88 37.76 9.51
CA PRO A 125 -4.55 39.17 9.74
C PRO A 125 -4.06 39.48 11.16
N SER A 126 -4.57 38.73 12.15
CA SER A 126 -4.24 38.88 13.58
C SER A 126 -3.00 38.11 14.04
N GLU A 127 -2.47 37.22 13.20
CA GLU A 127 -1.33 36.37 13.52
C GLU A 127 -0.01 37.08 13.17
N SER A 128 1.04 36.89 13.95
CA SER A 128 2.38 37.37 13.63
C SER A 128 3.09 36.44 12.63
N PHE A 129 4.11 36.95 11.94
CA PHE A 129 4.91 36.11 11.03
C PHE A 129 5.59 34.94 11.76
N ARG A 130 5.97 35.13 13.02
CA ARG A 130 6.62 34.10 13.84
C ARG A 130 5.65 32.96 14.21
N GLU A 131 4.42 33.31 14.55
CA GLU A 131 3.36 32.32 14.85
C GLU A 131 2.98 31.55 13.59
N TYR A 132 2.80 32.26 12.47
CA TYR A 132 2.55 31.64 11.17
C TYR A 132 3.67 30.65 10.80
N GLY A 133 4.94 31.08 10.86
CA GLY A 133 6.08 30.22 10.56
C GLY A 133 6.17 28.99 11.48
N PHE A 134 5.79 29.12 12.74
CA PHE A 134 5.76 28.00 13.69
C PHE A 134 4.66 26.99 13.33
N TRP A 135 3.43 27.45 13.10
CA TRP A 135 2.31 26.61 12.64
C TRP A 135 2.62 25.92 11.31
N TRP A 136 3.28 26.61 10.38
CA TRP A 136 3.68 26.04 9.09
C TRP A 136 4.71 24.93 9.19
N ILE A 137 5.67 25.06 10.11
CA ILE A 137 6.65 24.00 10.36
C ILE A 137 5.97 22.80 11.03
N GLU A 138 5.05 23.04 11.96
CA GLU A 138 4.28 22.00 12.64
C GLU A 138 3.37 21.22 11.68
N GLN A 139 2.84 21.90 10.65
CA GLN A 139 1.91 21.30 9.69
C GLN A 139 2.61 20.64 8.48
N ALA A 140 3.87 20.97 8.22
CA ALA A 140 4.66 20.47 7.08
C ALA A 140 5.74 19.44 7.48
N ALA A 141 5.86 19.11 8.77
CA ALA A 141 6.76 18.09 9.32
C ALA A 141 6.00 16.79 9.61
#